data_AF-A0A6J6GQT8-F1
#
_entry.id   AF-A0A6J6GQT8-F1
#
_cell.length_a   1.000
_cell.length_b   1.000
_cell.length_c   1.000
_cell.angle_alpha   90.00
_cell.angle_beta   90.00
_cell.angle_gamma   90.00
#
_symmetry.space_group_name_H-M   'P 1'
#
loop_
_entity.id
_entity.type
_entity.pdbx_description
1 polymer ?
#
loop_
_entity_poly.entity_id
_entity_poly.type
_entity_poly.pdbx_seq_one_letter_code
_entity_poly.pdbx_strand_id
1 'polypeptide(L)'
;MYSFAGDLVLDPFMGSGTTGVAASQLGRSFVGFDTDEVYVARALERIADEGGERERTDRRSIRDIVEELLTDAGFTKIDWNARIVTGFEATGRAWREDQTSIVFEIVGGLTSVRPGLSRGDLLWRAIGRAAVISQVCTDEELILFTAGLPEKLSGGNALATVVGPSQAIAGIIDIADLVTAGEALHRILHESR
;
A
#
# COMPACT_ATOMS: atom_id res chain seq x y z
N MET A 1 25.25 -8.94 9.00
CA MET A 1 24.66 -7.70 8.46
C MET A 1 23.30 -7.53 9.13
N TYR A 2 23.00 -6.34 9.69
CA TYR A 2 21.83 -6.14 10.56
C TYR A 2 20.69 -5.29 9.94
N SER A 3 20.88 -4.73 8.73
CA SER A 3 19.85 -4.00 7.98
C SER A 3 20.09 -4.08 6.47
N PHE A 4 19.00 -4.02 5.70
CA PHE A 4 18.97 -4.03 4.24
C PHE A 4 18.67 -2.63 3.67
N ALA A 5 18.83 -2.44 2.36
CA ALA A 5 18.37 -1.24 1.70
C ALA A 5 16.85 -1.09 1.88
N GLY A 6 16.38 0.15 2.06
CA GLY A 6 14.99 0.46 2.41
C GLY A 6 14.68 0.45 3.92
N ASP A 7 15.40 -0.32 4.74
CA ASP A 7 15.10 -0.39 6.18
C ASP A 7 15.18 0.99 6.87
N LEU A 8 14.43 1.13 7.97
CA LEU A 8 14.50 2.29 8.85
C LEU A 8 15.56 2.09 9.93
N VAL A 9 16.53 3.01 10.00
CA VAL A 9 17.55 3.08 11.06
C VAL A 9 17.12 4.11 12.10
N LEU A 10 17.03 3.71 13.37
CA LEU A 10 16.76 4.62 14.49
C LEU A 10 18.05 4.92 15.25
N ASP A 11 18.39 6.20 15.41
CA ASP A 11 19.52 6.66 16.22
C ASP A 11 19.07 7.68 17.29
N PRO A 12 18.84 7.24 18.53
CA PRO A 12 18.39 8.12 19.62
C PRO A 12 19.48 9.02 20.21
N PHE A 13 20.73 8.90 19.74
CA PHE A 13 21.89 9.69 20.19
C PHE A 13 22.70 10.13 18.97
N MET A 14 22.02 10.76 18.01
CA MET A 14 22.57 10.99 16.67
C MET A 14 23.84 11.85 16.66
N GLY A 15 24.04 12.70 17.67
CA GLY A 15 25.21 13.55 17.81
C GLY A 15 25.53 14.28 16.50
N SER A 16 26.72 14.04 15.95
CA SER A 16 27.17 14.67 14.70
C SER A 16 26.54 14.13 13.40
N GLY A 17 25.61 13.18 13.47
CA GLY A 17 24.83 12.71 12.32
C GLY A 17 25.44 11.56 11.50
N THR A 18 26.54 10.94 11.93
CA THR A 18 27.25 9.88 11.18
C THR A 18 26.34 8.73 10.76
N THR A 19 25.43 8.29 11.65
CA THR A 19 24.46 7.23 11.35
C THR A 19 23.49 7.65 10.26
N GLY A 20 23.03 8.91 10.26
CA GLY A 20 22.14 9.45 9.24
C GLY A 20 22.81 9.54 7.87
N VAL A 21 24.07 10.00 7.83
CA VAL A 21 24.89 10.04 6.59
C VAL A 21 25.05 8.62 6.03
N ALA A 22 25.49 7.68 6.86
CA ALA A 22 25.70 6.29 6.44
C ALA A 22 24.38 5.65 5.97
N ALA A 23 23.28 5.81 6.71
CA ALA A 23 21.97 5.29 6.31
C ALA A 23 21.51 5.88 4.98
N SER A 24 21.63 7.18 4.79
CA SER A 24 21.24 7.87 3.55
C SER A 24 22.05 7.41 2.34
N GLN A 25 23.38 7.34 2.43
CA GLN A 25 24.26 6.86 1.34
C GLN A 25 23.97 5.41 0.93
N LEU A 26 23.50 4.64 1.90
CA LEU A 26 23.21 3.23 1.76
C LEU A 26 21.78 2.96 1.30
N GLY A 27 20.98 3.99 1.00
CA GLY A 27 19.59 3.83 0.56
C GLY A 27 18.66 3.33 1.68
N ARG A 28 18.96 3.66 2.94
CA ARG A 28 18.10 3.38 4.10
C ARG A 28 17.37 4.66 4.52
N SER A 29 16.18 4.49 5.10
CA SER A 29 15.53 5.56 5.85
C SER A 29 16.21 5.70 7.21
N PHE A 30 16.20 6.90 7.80
CA PHE A 30 16.68 7.09 9.16
C PHE A 30 15.79 8.06 9.95
N VAL A 31 15.70 7.83 11.25
CA VAL A 31 15.16 8.76 12.24
C VAL A 31 16.21 8.93 13.31
N GLY A 32 16.65 10.17 13.52
CA GLY A 32 17.62 10.52 14.55
C GLY A 32 17.07 11.58 15.47
N PHE A 33 17.45 11.54 16.74
CA PHE A 33 17.24 12.66 17.66
C PHE A 33 18.44 12.82 18.60
N ASP A 34 18.66 14.07 19.02
CA ASP A 34 19.61 14.45 20.06
C ASP A 34 18.92 15.50 20.95
N THR A 35 19.33 15.59 22.21
CA THR A 35 18.78 16.61 23.12
C THR A 35 19.44 17.97 22.94
N ASP A 36 20.61 18.01 22.31
CA ASP A 36 21.33 19.25 22.00
C ASP A 36 20.99 19.74 20.58
N GLU A 37 20.34 20.89 20.50
CA GLU A 37 19.95 21.53 19.24
C GLU A 37 21.15 21.83 18.33
N VAL A 38 22.34 22.06 18.89
CA VAL A 38 23.57 22.31 18.11
C VAL A 38 24.00 21.03 17.39
N TYR A 39 23.90 19.86 18.04
CA TYR A 39 24.18 18.59 17.39
C TYR A 39 23.16 18.28 16.30
N VAL A 40 21.88 18.53 16.56
CA VAL A 40 20.81 18.36 15.56
C VAL A 40 21.07 19.23 14.32
N ALA A 41 21.38 20.52 14.50
CA ALA A 41 21.65 21.42 13.38
C ALA A 41 22.85 20.95 12.54
N ARG A 42 23.96 20.60 13.18
CA ARG A 42 25.17 20.13 12.48
C ARG A 42 24.96 18.81 11.77
N ALA A 43 24.20 17.89 12.37
CA ALA A 43 23.86 16.64 11.72
C ALA A 43 22.97 16.86 10.49
N LEU A 44 22.00 17.78 10.54
CA LEU A 44 21.17 18.13 9.40
C LEU A 44 21.99 18.68 8.23
N GLU A 45 22.93 19.59 8.50
CA GLU A 45 23.87 20.13 7.50
C GLU A 45 24.68 19.00 6.87
N ARG A 46 25.32 18.16 7.68
CA ARG A 46 26.14 17.05 7.17
C ARG A 46 25.35 16.03 6.36
N ILE A 47 24.12 15.73 6.75
CA ILE A 47 23.27 14.80 5.99
C ILE A 47 22.83 15.43 4.66
N ALA A 48 22.62 16.74 4.61
CA ALA A 48 22.32 17.44 3.36
C ALA A 48 23.53 17.45 2.41
N ASP A 49 24.74 17.62 2.95
CA ASP A 49 25.97 17.74 2.17
C ASP A 49 26.57 16.38 1.76
N GLU A 50 26.57 15.41 2.67
CA GLU A 50 27.26 14.11 2.51
C GLU A 50 26.28 12.95 2.24
N GLY A 51 24.97 13.16 2.37
CA GLY A 51 23.95 12.13 2.17
C GLY A 51 23.88 11.60 0.74
N GLY A 52 23.28 10.42 0.57
CA GLY A 52 22.92 9.90 -0.75
C GLY A 52 21.74 10.66 -1.35
N GLU A 53 21.56 10.59 -2.67
CA GLU A 53 20.36 11.12 -3.33
C GLU A 53 19.12 10.53 -2.67
N ARG A 54 18.29 11.40 -2.08
CA ARG A 54 16.97 10.98 -1.63
C ARG A 54 16.14 10.76 -2.88
N GLU A 55 15.82 9.51 -3.17
CA GLU A 55 14.71 9.20 -4.04
C GLU A 55 13.48 9.92 -3.44
N ARG A 56 12.99 10.93 -4.15
CA ARG A 56 11.77 11.64 -3.77
C ARG A 56 10.67 10.59 -3.83
N THR A 57 10.39 9.96 -2.70
CA THR A 57 9.21 9.11 -2.57
C THR A 57 8.05 9.99 -2.97
N ASP A 58 7.33 9.53 -3.98
CA ASP A 58 6.10 10.13 -4.43
C ASP A 58 5.26 10.49 -3.20
N ARG A 59 4.96 11.79 -3.04
CA ARG A 59 4.26 12.30 -1.85
C ARG A 59 2.78 11.93 -1.84
N ARG A 60 2.29 11.29 -2.90
CA ARG A 60 0.92 10.79 -3.00
C ARG A 60 0.67 9.77 -1.90
N SER A 61 -0.41 9.97 -1.15
CA SER A 61 -0.92 8.93 -0.27
C SER A 61 -1.42 7.76 -1.11
N ILE A 62 -1.49 6.55 -0.53
CA ILE A 62 -2.11 5.42 -1.24
C ILE A 62 -3.56 5.73 -1.63
N ARG A 63 -4.26 6.55 -0.82
CA ARG A 63 -5.61 6.98 -1.16
C ARG A 63 -5.62 7.81 -2.44
N ASP A 64 -4.67 8.74 -2.58
CA ASP A 64 -4.54 9.58 -3.78
C ASP A 64 -4.29 8.72 -5.03
N ILE A 65 -3.40 7.72 -4.90
CA ILE A 65 -3.09 6.77 -5.99
C ILE A 65 -4.34 5.96 -6.37
N VAL A 66 -5.07 5.44 -5.38
CA VAL A 66 -6.27 4.63 -5.64
C VAL A 66 -7.39 5.50 -6.21
N GLU A 67 -7.55 6.73 -5.75
CA GLU A 67 -8.51 7.69 -6.28
C GLU A 67 -8.21 8.04 -7.74
N GLU A 68 -6.94 8.27 -8.10
CA GLU A 68 -6.49 8.47 -9.47
C GLU A 68 -6.80 7.25 -10.35
N LEU A 69 -6.41 6.05 -9.93
CA LEU A 69 -6.68 4.80 -10.67
C LEU A 69 -8.18 4.56 -10.89
N LEU A 70 -9.01 4.80 -9.87
CA LEU A 70 -10.45 4.64 -9.98
C LEU A 70 -11.07 5.70 -10.91
N THR A 71 -10.59 6.94 -10.82
CA THR A 71 -11.05 8.03 -11.70
C THR A 71 -10.72 7.72 -13.16
N ASP A 72 -9.50 7.27 -13.45
CA ASP A 72 -9.06 6.87 -14.78
C ASP A 72 -9.85 5.65 -15.30
N ALA A 73 -10.25 4.74 -14.40
CA ALA A 73 -11.13 3.62 -14.71
C ALA A 73 -12.62 4.00 -14.86
N GLY A 74 -12.94 5.30 -14.81
CA GLY A 74 -14.28 5.85 -15.07
C GLY A 74 -15.23 5.88 -13.87
N PHE A 75 -14.73 5.66 -12.65
CA PHE A 75 -15.53 5.87 -11.44
C PHE A 75 -15.63 7.38 -11.13
N THR A 76 -16.85 7.87 -10.95
CA THR A 76 -17.13 9.31 -10.75
C THR A 76 -17.47 9.66 -9.30
N LYS A 77 -17.69 8.66 -8.45
CA LYS A 77 -17.94 8.84 -7.02
C LYS A 77 -17.21 7.78 -6.21
N ILE A 78 -16.55 8.21 -5.13
CA ILE A 78 -15.90 7.34 -4.15
C ILE A 78 -16.44 7.69 -2.76
N ASP A 79 -16.82 6.67 -2.00
CA ASP A 79 -17.17 6.78 -0.59
C ASP A 79 -16.16 5.99 0.24
N TRP A 80 -15.47 6.69 1.14
CA TRP A 80 -14.45 6.12 2.00
C TRP A 80 -15.07 5.61 3.30
N ASN A 81 -14.54 4.51 3.84
CA ASN A 81 -15.09 3.79 4.99
C ASN A 81 -16.51 3.29 4.71
N ALA A 82 -16.69 2.67 3.54
CA ALA A 82 -17.98 2.19 3.09
C ALA A 82 -18.52 1.11 4.04
N ARG A 83 -19.69 1.37 4.64
CA ARG A 83 -20.35 0.40 5.51
C ARG A 83 -20.82 -0.81 4.70
N ILE A 84 -20.37 -1.99 5.12
CA ILE A 84 -20.78 -3.28 4.55
C ILE A 84 -21.94 -3.83 5.38
N VAL A 85 -21.71 -4.00 6.69
CA VAL A 85 -22.75 -4.29 7.69
C VAL A 85 -22.46 -3.51 8.97
N THR A 86 -23.39 -3.49 9.91
CA THR A 86 -23.18 -2.83 11.20
C THR A 86 -21.91 -3.36 11.88
N GLY A 87 -20.97 -2.45 12.19
CA GLY A 87 -19.69 -2.79 12.82
C GLY A 87 -18.60 -3.28 11.85
N PHE A 88 -18.85 -3.29 10.54
CA PHE A 88 -17.89 -3.71 9.53
C PHE A 88 -17.93 -2.81 8.29
N GLU A 89 -16.80 -2.15 8.03
CA GLU A 89 -16.61 -1.20 6.93
C GLU A 89 -15.48 -1.70 6.05
N ALA A 90 -15.62 -1.56 4.73
CA ALA A 90 -14.52 -1.70 3.77
C ALA A 90 -13.75 -0.37 3.67
N THR A 91 -12.56 -0.39 3.06
CA THR A 91 -11.80 0.84 2.81
C THR A 91 -12.62 1.84 1.99
N GLY A 92 -13.36 1.39 0.99
CA GLY A 92 -14.32 2.24 0.29
C GLY A 92 -15.19 1.50 -0.71
N ARG A 93 -16.06 2.27 -1.36
CA ARG A 93 -16.92 1.85 -2.45
C ARG A 93 -16.86 2.92 -3.54
N ALA A 94 -16.85 2.51 -4.81
CA ALA A 94 -16.77 3.42 -5.95
C ALA A 94 -17.93 3.16 -6.93
N TRP A 95 -18.45 4.22 -7.56
CA TRP A 95 -19.55 4.16 -8.53
C TRP A 95 -19.19 4.83 -9.84
N ARG A 96 -19.69 4.24 -10.94
CA ARG A 96 -19.75 4.86 -12.26
C ARG A 96 -21.07 5.61 -12.44
N GLU A 97 -21.16 6.43 -13.49
CA GLU A 97 -22.40 7.14 -13.84
C GLU A 97 -23.58 6.20 -14.15
N ASP A 98 -23.29 5.00 -14.67
CA ASP A 98 -24.29 3.97 -14.97
C ASP A 98 -24.77 3.20 -13.72
N GLN A 99 -24.41 3.67 -12.52
CA GLN A 99 -24.69 3.07 -11.21
C GLN A 99 -23.98 1.74 -10.93
N THR A 100 -23.14 1.24 -11.84
CA THR A 100 -22.26 0.10 -11.53
C THR A 100 -21.31 0.49 -10.40
N SER A 101 -21.16 -0.38 -9.40
CA SER A 101 -20.27 -0.15 -8.25
C SER A 101 -19.36 -1.31 -7.94
N ILE A 102 -18.25 -0.98 -7.27
CA ILE A 102 -17.33 -1.95 -6.69
C ILE A 102 -17.09 -1.60 -5.22
N VAL A 103 -16.81 -2.62 -4.42
CA VAL A 103 -16.22 -2.47 -3.09
C VAL A 103 -14.70 -2.61 -3.24
N PHE A 104 -13.93 -1.86 -2.46
CA PHE A 104 -12.49 -2.01 -2.48
C PHE A 104 -11.85 -1.95 -1.10
N GLU A 105 -10.71 -2.61 -1.00
CA GLU A 105 -9.85 -2.60 0.19
C GLU A 105 -8.44 -2.15 -0.17
N ILE A 106 -7.87 -1.24 0.62
CA ILE A 106 -6.45 -0.93 0.56
C ILE A 106 -5.76 -1.78 1.61
N VAL A 107 -4.89 -2.68 1.17
CA VAL A 107 -4.21 -3.64 2.04
C VAL A 107 -2.75 -3.25 2.20
N GLY A 108 -2.44 -2.71 3.39
CA GLY A 108 -1.09 -2.31 3.78
C GLY A 108 -0.70 -0.91 3.32
N GLY A 109 0.56 -0.56 3.55
CA GLY A 109 1.13 0.75 3.28
C GLY A 109 2.24 0.71 2.22
N LEU A 110 2.64 1.88 1.72
CA LEU A 110 3.90 2.09 1.01
C LEU A 110 5.02 2.08 2.05
N THR A 111 5.42 0.88 2.48
CA THR A 111 6.47 0.68 3.48
C THR A 111 7.65 -0.04 2.87
N SER A 112 8.86 0.29 3.30
CA SER A 112 10.08 -0.32 2.79
C SER A 112 10.32 -1.76 3.24
N VAL A 113 9.71 -2.20 4.35
CA VAL A 113 9.88 -3.56 4.88
C VAL A 113 8.60 -4.38 4.62
N ARG A 114 8.64 -5.23 3.59
CA ARG A 114 7.56 -6.14 3.15
C ARG A 114 6.20 -5.42 2.99
N PRO A 115 5.93 -4.83 1.82
CA PRO A 115 4.73 -4.04 1.60
C PRO A 115 3.48 -4.92 1.42
N GLY A 116 2.33 -4.38 1.84
CA GLY A 116 1.03 -4.92 1.47
C GLY A 116 0.77 -6.38 1.85
N LEU A 117 0.21 -7.13 0.91
CA LEU A 117 -0.14 -8.55 1.05
C LEU A 117 1.07 -9.49 1.21
N SER A 118 2.30 -9.01 1.03
CA SER A 118 3.49 -9.80 1.38
C SER A 118 3.60 -10.08 2.89
N ARG A 119 2.83 -9.35 3.71
CA ARG A 119 2.67 -9.60 5.14
C ARG A 119 1.53 -10.59 5.41
N GLY A 120 1.88 -11.71 6.04
CA GLY A 120 0.93 -12.79 6.33
C GLY A 120 -0.28 -12.37 7.18
N ASP A 121 -0.11 -11.47 8.16
CA ASP A 121 -1.20 -10.94 8.97
C ASP A 121 -2.20 -10.13 8.14
N LEU A 122 -1.70 -9.30 7.21
CA LEU A 122 -2.54 -8.51 6.31
C LEU A 122 -3.22 -9.39 5.25
N LEU A 123 -2.51 -10.39 4.73
CA LEU A 123 -3.05 -11.37 3.78
C LEU A 123 -4.25 -12.10 4.36
N TRP A 124 -4.10 -12.73 5.53
CA TRP A 124 -5.19 -13.50 6.12
C TRP A 124 -6.35 -12.60 6.55
N ARG A 125 -6.06 -11.38 7.00
CA ARG A 125 -7.09 -10.37 7.29
C ARG A 125 -7.86 -9.98 6.02
N ALA A 126 -7.18 -9.77 4.90
CA ALA A 126 -7.82 -9.43 3.63
C ALA A 126 -8.73 -10.58 3.15
N ILE A 127 -8.25 -11.82 3.19
CA ILE A 127 -9.06 -13.01 2.83
C ILE A 127 -10.29 -13.13 3.73
N GLY A 128 -10.13 -12.99 5.05
CA GLY A 128 -11.25 -13.08 5.99
C GLY A 128 -12.29 -11.97 5.80
N ARG A 129 -11.84 -10.73 5.52
CA ARG A 129 -12.73 -9.61 5.20
C ARG A 129 -13.46 -9.84 3.87
N ALA A 130 -12.75 -10.30 2.84
CA ALA A 130 -13.33 -10.62 1.55
C ALA A 130 -14.43 -11.68 1.65
N ALA A 131 -14.23 -12.71 2.49
CA ALA A 131 -15.24 -13.73 2.73
C ALA A 131 -16.52 -13.16 3.35
N VAL A 132 -16.46 -12.09 4.14
CA VAL A 132 -17.66 -11.42 4.68
C VAL A 132 -18.28 -10.50 3.63
N ILE A 133 -17.46 -9.69 2.93
CA ILE A 133 -17.93 -8.75 1.91
C ILE A 133 -18.68 -9.48 0.81
N SER A 134 -18.15 -10.60 0.30
CA SER A 134 -18.78 -11.35 -0.80
C SER A 134 -20.12 -11.99 -0.43
N GLN A 135 -20.40 -12.20 0.87
CA GLN A 135 -21.70 -12.70 1.33
C GLN A 135 -22.74 -11.59 1.52
N VAL A 136 -22.30 -10.34 1.66
CA VAL A 136 -23.16 -9.18 1.89
C VAL A 136 -23.40 -8.40 0.61
N CYS A 137 -22.35 -8.17 -0.16
CA CYS A 137 -22.33 -7.39 -1.39
C CYS A 137 -22.32 -8.35 -2.59
N THR A 138 -23.42 -9.07 -2.79
CA THR A 138 -23.51 -10.15 -3.80
C THR A 138 -23.47 -9.67 -5.24
N ASP A 139 -23.83 -8.41 -5.48
CA ASP A 139 -23.90 -7.80 -6.81
C ASP A 139 -22.71 -6.86 -7.09
N GLU A 140 -21.73 -6.81 -6.20
CA GLU A 140 -20.56 -5.94 -6.32
C GLU A 140 -19.28 -6.75 -6.26
N GLU A 141 -18.32 -6.37 -7.10
CA GLU A 141 -16.99 -6.96 -7.07
C GLU A 141 -16.15 -6.35 -5.94
N LEU A 142 -15.34 -7.19 -5.28
CA LEU A 142 -14.31 -6.74 -4.35
C LEU A 142 -12.94 -6.69 -5.04
N ILE A 143 -12.34 -5.51 -5.10
CA ILE A 143 -10.98 -5.29 -5.61
C ILE A 143 -10.04 -4.93 -4.45
N LEU A 144 -8.88 -5.59 -4.38
CA LEU A 144 -7.84 -5.24 -3.41
C LEU A 144 -6.76 -4.38 -4.06
N PHE A 145 -6.38 -3.27 -3.44
CA PHE A 145 -5.20 -2.48 -3.79
C PHE A 145 -4.09 -2.76 -2.77
N THR A 146 -2.87 -3.05 -3.22
CA THR A 146 -1.73 -3.43 -2.37
C THR A 146 -0.42 -2.96 -2.99
N ALA A 147 0.61 -2.62 -2.20
CA ALA A 147 1.93 -2.25 -2.73
C ALA A 147 2.93 -3.42 -2.78
N GLY A 148 2.42 -4.64 -2.82
CA GLY A 148 3.24 -5.86 -2.85
C GLY A 148 2.43 -7.14 -2.68
N LEU A 149 2.85 -8.16 -3.41
CA LEU A 149 2.21 -9.47 -3.43
C LEU A 149 2.99 -10.51 -2.63
N PRO A 150 2.31 -11.50 -2.03
CA PRO A 150 2.96 -12.59 -1.32
C PRO A 150 3.67 -13.54 -2.29
N GLU A 151 4.78 -14.13 -1.85
CA GLU A 151 5.33 -15.31 -2.51
C GLU A 151 4.34 -16.49 -2.43
N LYS A 152 4.38 -17.39 -3.42
CA LYS A 152 3.45 -18.54 -3.52
C LYS A 152 3.37 -19.38 -2.24
N LEU A 153 4.53 -19.67 -1.63
CA LEU A 153 4.63 -20.49 -0.42
C LEU A 153 4.30 -19.71 0.87
N SER A 154 4.18 -18.39 0.81
CA SER A 154 3.88 -17.49 1.94
C SER A 154 2.43 -17.03 1.95
N GLY A 155 1.50 -17.94 1.64
CA GLY A 155 0.06 -17.65 1.54
C GLY A 155 -0.41 -17.23 0.14
N GLY A 156 0.49 -17.00 -0.82
CA GLY A 156 0.11 -16.66 -2.19
C GLY A 156 -0.76 -17.72 -2.88
N ASN A 157 -0.52 -19.02 -2.60
CA ASN A 157 -1.41 -20.08 -3.10
C ASN A 157 -2.83 -19.98 -2.53
N ALA A 158 -2.97 -19.69 -1.23
CA ALA A 158 -4.29 -19.51 -0.63
C ALA A 158 -5.01 -18.29 -1.21
N LEU A 159 -4.30 -17.18 -1.37
CA LEU A 159 -4.83 -15.99 -2.02
C LEU A 159 -5.32 -16.29 -3.45
N ALA A 160 -4.52 -17.02 -4.25
CA ALA A 160 -4.91 -17.41 -5.60
C ALA A 160 -6.17 -18.29 -5.67
N THR A 161 -6.49 -19.06 -4.61
CA THR A 161 -7.73 -19.88 -4.59
C THR A 161 -9.01 -19.08 -4.38
N VAL A 162 -8.90 -17.84 -3.91
CA VAL A 162 -10.04 -16.96 -3.59
C VAL A 162 -10.05 -15.69 -4.44
N VAL A 163 -9.19 -15.62 -5.45
CA VAL A 163 -9.06 -14.49 -6.39
C VAL A 163 -9.46 -14.92 -7.79
N GLY A 164 -10.33 -14.15 -8.43
CA GLY A 164 -10.74 -14.33 -9.81
C GLY A 164 -12.21 -13.95 -10.03
N PRO A 165 -12.71 -14.04 -11.27
CA PRO A 165 -14.09 -13.72 -11.59
C PRO A 165 -15.06 -14.52 -10.70
N SER A 166 -16.02 -13.81 -10.10
CA SER A 166 -17.02 -14.38 -9.18
C SER A 166 -16.47 -15.05 -7.92
N GLN A 167 -15.18 -14.87 -7.60
CA GLN A 167 -14.60 -15.30 -6.32
C GLN A 167 -14.82 -14.22 -5.24
N ALA A 168 -14.45 -14.55 -4.00
CA ALA A 168 -14.55 -13.60 -2.89
C ALA A 168 -13.74 -12.30 -3.13
N ILE A 169 -12.67 -12.38 -3.92
CA ILE A 169 -11.90 -11.24 -4.41
C ILE A 169 -11.92 -11.31 -5.94
N ALA A 170 -12.49 -10.31 -6.59
CA ALA A 170 -12.55 -10.28 -8.07
C ALA A 170 -11.15 -10.10 -8.67
N GLY A 171 -10.30 -9.28 -8.02
CA GLY A 171 -8.94 -9.07 -8.45
C GLY A 171 -8.09 -8.28 -7.47
N ILE A 172 -6.79 -8.24 -7.74
CA ILE A 172 -5.80 -7.55 -6.93
C ILE A 172 -4.99 -6.63 -7.85
N ILE A 173 -4.87 -5.37 -7.43
CA ILE A 173 -4.09 -4.33 -8.09
C ILE A 173 -2.84 -4.08 -7.26
N ASP A 174 -1.68 -4.41 -7.84
CA ASP A 174 -0.39 -4.04 -7.26
C ASP A 174 -0.03 -2.61 -7.66
N ILE A 175 -0.10 -1.70 -6.70
CA ILE A 175 0.15 -0.26 -6.90
C ILE A 175 1.63 0.11 -6.78
N ALA A 176 2.53 -0.87 -6.64
CA ALA A 176 3.98 -0.62 -6.70
C ALA A 176 4.43 -0.16 -8.10
N ASP A 177 3.68 -0.52 -9.15
CA ASP A 177 3.86 -0.04 -10.52
C ASP A 177 2.52 0.47 -11.08
N LEU A 178 2.39 1.80 -11.18
CA LEU A 178 1.14 2.45 -11.56
C LEU A 178 0.71 2.18 -13.00
N VAL A 179 1.65 1.94 -13.91
CA VAL A 179 1.33 1.65 -15.31
C VAL A 179 0.64 0.29 -15.38
N THR A 180 1.26 -0.72 -14.77
CA THR A 180 0.71 -2.07 -14.72
C THR A 180 -0.60 -2.12 -13.90
N ALA A 181 -0.71 -1.30 -12.84
CA ALA A 181 -1.90 -1.19 -12.01
C ALA A 181 -3.15 -0.75 -12.79
N GLY A 182 -3.02 0.29 -13.63
CA GLY A 182 -4.13 0.78 -14.46
C GLY A 182 -4.61 -0.27 -15.45
N GLU A 183 -3.69 -0.93 -16.16
CA GLU A 183 -4.02 -1.99 -17.10
C GLU A 183 -4.72 -3.19 -16.43
N ALA A 184 -4.25 -3.58 -15.25
CA ALA A 184 -4.85 -4.66 -14.48
C ALA A 184 -6.28 -4.32 -14.02
N LEU A 185 -6.50 -3.08 -13.57
CA LEU A 185 -7.81 -2.62 -13.13
C LEU A 185 -8.82 -2.61 -14.28
N HIS A 186 -8.44 -2.08 -15.44
CA HIS A 186 -9.29 -2.13 -16.63
C HIS A 186 -9.63 -3.57 -17.01
N ARG A 187 -8.65 -4.49 -16.99
CA ARG A 187 -8.87 -5.90 -17.32
C ARG A 187 -9.91 -6.55 -16.40
N ILE A 188 -9.75 -6.42 -15.08
CA ILE A 188 -10.69 -6.99 -14.10
C ILE A 188 -12.10 -6.47 -14.34
N LEU A 189 -12.26 -5.16 -14.52
CA LEU A 189 -13.58 -4.53 -14.71
C LEU A 189 -14.26 -4.89 -16.04
N HIS A 190 -13.53 -5.41 -17.02
CA HIS A 190 -14.05 -5.81 -18.33
C HIS A 190 -14.22 -7.33 -18.49
N GLU A 191 -13.41 -8.15 -17.81
CA GLU A 191 -13.52 -9.62 -17.82
C GLU A 191 -14.66 -10.15 -16.95
N SER A 192 -15.21 -9.32 -16.07
CA SER A 192 -16.32 -9.67 -15.17
C SER A 192 -17.73 -9.47 -15.75
N ARG A 193 -17.86 -9.20 -17.06
CA ARG A 193 -19.14 -9.09 -17.78
C ARG A 193 -19.37 -10.25 -18.73
#